data_AF-I0HCS6-F1
#
_entry.id   AF-I0HCS6-F1
#
_cell.length_a   1.000
_cell.length_b   1.000
_cell.length_c   1.000
_cell.angle_alpha   90.00
_cell.angle_beta   90.00
_cell.angle_gamma   90.00
#
_symmetry.space_group_name_H-M   'P 1'
#
loop_
_entity.id
_entity.type
_entity.pdbx_description
1 polymer ?
#
loop_
_entity_poly.entity_id
_entity_poly.type
_entity_poly.pdbx_seq_one_letter_code
_entity_poly.pdbx_strand_id
1 'polypeptide(L)'
;MTSWKTQERINAGGVRLDGDLTLPEHPAGLVIFAHGSGSSRHSPRNQIVAAELNQYGFATLLADLLTPDEEVADERTGLLRFDIGLLADRVIGIIDWARNHPPTAALAFGLFGASTGGGAALVAAAARPEAVRAVVSRGGRPDLAGPALLEVRAPTMLIVGERDVNVVDLNEQARNTMRISAELRVIAGATHLFSEPGALEQVAEEAAGFFQMHLAVPVSP
;
A
#
# COMPACT_ATOMS: atom_id res chain seq x y z
N MET A 1 -5.00 -4.86 -22.01
CA MET A 1 -5.06 -3.39 -22.02
C MET A 1 -3.65 -2.88 -22.28
N THR A 2 -3.49 -1.76 -22.99
CA THR A 2 -2.17 -1.14 -23.19
C THR A 2 -1.76 -0.43 -21.90
N SER A 3 -0.53 -0.68 -21.43
CA SER A 3 0.05 -0.01 -20.27
C SER A 3 1.53 0.27 -20.50
N TRP A 4 2.05 1.35 -19.93
CA TRP A 4 3.46 1.72 -20.00
C TRP A 4 4.09 1.69 -18.62
N LYS A 5 5.28 1.13 -18.53
CA LYS A 5 6.09 1.12 -17.31
C LYS A 5 7.24 2.10 -17.45
N THR A 6 7.42 2.94 -16.44
CA THR A 6 8.45 3.97 -16.34
C THR A 6 9.17 3.87 -15.00
N GLN A 7 10.43 4.27 -14.97
CA GLN A 7 11.20 4.41 -13.73
C GLN A 7 11.22 5.88 -13.34
N GLU A 8 10.87 6.15 -12.09
CA GLU A 8 10.69 7.48 -11.54
C GLU A 8 11.66 7.73 -10.39
N ARG A 9 12.12 8.98 -10.27
CA ARG A 9 12.90 9.46 -9.13
C ARG A 9 12.02 10.35 -8.27
N ILE A 10 11.68 9.86 -7.09
CA ILE A 10 10.67 10.44 -6.21
C ILE A 10 11.37 11.24 -5.11
N ASN A 11 11.07 12.53 -5.01
CA ASN A 11 11.54 13.33 -3.87
C ASN A 11 10.56 13.12 -2.69
N ALA A 12 10.99 12.42 -1.64
CA ALA A 12 10.15 12.06 -0.50
C ALA A 12 10.91 12.15 0.82
N GLY A 13 10.46 12.97 1.77
CA GLY A 13 11.12 13.13 3.08
C GLY A 13 12.58 13.58 2.96
N GLY A 14 12.87 14.51 2.05
CA GLY A 14 14.21 15.08 1.85
C GLY A 14 15.22 14.18 1.13
N VAL A 15 14.83 12.98 0.69
CA VAL A 15 15.70 12.09 -0.12
C VAL A 15 15.09 11.81 -1.49
N ARG A 16 15.86 11.15 -2.35
CA ARG A 16 15.41 10.63 -3.65
C ARG A 16 15.28 9.11 -3.61
N LEU A 17 14.06 8.63 -3.80
CA LEU A 17 13.72 7.21 -3.86
C LEU A 17 13.51 6.78 -5.33
N ASP A 18 13.69 5.50 -5.59
CA ASP A 18 13.37 4.90 -6.88
C ASP A 18 11.95 4.34 -6.87
N GLY A 19 11.22 4.54 -7.97
CA GLY A 19 9.88 4.00 -8.15
C GLY A 19 9.66 3.44 -9.54
N ASP A 20 8.85 2.40 -9.61
CA ASP A 20 8.37 1.81 -10.85
C ASP A 20 6.89 2.20 -11.01
N LEU A 21 6.60 3.09 -11.96
CA LEU A 21 5.25 3.56 -12.28
C LEU A 21 4.71 2.82 -13.51
N THR A 22 3.60 2.10 -13.35
CA THR A 22 2.85 1.49 -14.46
C THR A 22 1.53 2.24 -14.66
N LEU A 23 1.31 2.74 -15.88
CA LEU A 23 0.12 3.49 -16.28
C LEU A 23 -0.64 2.75 -17.38
N PRO A 24 -1.87 2.28 -17.12
CA PRO A 24 -2.85 1.97 -18.15
C PRO A 24 -3.24 3.22 -18.96
N GLU A 25 -3.78 3.04 -20.17
CA GLU A 25 -4.28 4.13 -21.04
C GLU A 25 -5.38 4.99 -20.38
N HIS A 26 -6.27 4.36 -19.62
CA HIS A 26 -7.36 5.02 -18.91
C HIS A 26 -7.38 4.54 -17.45
N PRO A 27 -6.50 5.05 -16.59
CA PRO A 27 -6.37 4.56 -15.22
C PRO A 27 -7.57 4.97 -14.38
N ALA A 28 -8.19 4.01 -13.71
CA ALA A 28 -9.31 4.25 -12.78
C ALA A 28 -8.88 4.95 -11.48
N GLY A 29 -7.59 4.88 -11.15
CA GLY A 29 -6.95 5.44 -9.98
C GLY A 29 -5.49 5.00 -9.91
N LEU A 30 -4.73 5.56 -8.96
CA LEU A 30 -3.36 5.16 -8.68
C LEU A 30 -3.29 4.39 -7.36
N VAL A 31 -2.69 3.20 -7.37
CA VAL A 31 -2.39 2.44 -6.16
C VAL A 31 -0.89 2.54 -5.85
N ILE A 32 -0.56 3.18 -4.74
CA ILE A 32 0.82 3.37 -4.25
C ILE A 32 1.14 2.23 -3.28
N PHE A 33 2.21 1.49 -3.56
CA PHE A 33 2.64 0.37 -2.73
C PHE A 33 3.61 0.83 -1.64
N ALA A 34 3.27 0.56 -0.38
CA ALA A 34 4.17 0.63 0.76
C ALA A 34 4.64 -0.79 1.09
N HIS A 35 5.86 -1.14 0.66
CA HIS A 35 6.39 -2.48 0.89
C HIS A 35 6.74 -2.71 2.37
N GLY A 36 6.82 -3.99 2.75
CA GLY A 36 7.21 -4.38 4.10
C GLY A 36 8.71 -4.27 4.35
N SER A 37 9.09 -4.49 5.61
CA SER A 37 10.48 -4.50 6.09
C SER A 37 11.37 -5.45 5.29
N GLY A 38 12.54 -4.97 4.86
CA GLY A 38 13.50 -5.78 4.09
C GLY A 38 13.00 -6.21 2.70
N SER A 39 11.96 -5.54 2.20
CA SER A 39 11.46 -5.68 0.83
C SER A 39 11.76 -4.41 0.05
N SER A 40 11.52 -4.44 -1.26
CA SER A 40 11.74 -3.31 -2.17
C SER A 40 10.67 -3.34 -3.27
N ARG A 41 10.74 -2.38 -4.20
CA ARG A 41 9.92 -2.36 -5.43
C ARG A 41 10.07 -3.62 -6.30
N HIS A 42 11.12 -4.42 -6.06
CA HIS A 42 11.37 -5.69 -6.75
C HIS A 42 10.72 -6.91 -6.08
N SER A 43 9.93 -6.70 -5.02
CA SER A 43 9.22 -7.78 -4.33
C SER A 43 8.31 -8.56 -5.30
N PRO A 44 8.57 -9.86 -5.55
CA PRO A 44 7.76 -10.64 -6.49
C PRO A 44 6.28 -10.66 -6.11
N ARG A 45 5.97 -10.69 -4.80
CA ARG A 45 4.59 -10.68 -4.29
C ARG A 45 3.87 -9.37 -4.62
N ASN A 46 4.53 -8.23 -4.44
CA ASN A 46 3.91 -6.95 -4.75
C ASN A 46 3.82 -6.72 -6.27
N GLN A 47 4.79 -7.22 -7.04
CA GLN A 47 4.73 -7.17 -8.50
C GLN A 47 3.58 -8.02 -9.06
N ILE A 48 3.31 -9.21 -8.49
CA ILE A 48 2.15 -10.03 -8.85
C ILE A 48 0.86 -9.25 -8.58
N VAL A 49 0.68 -8.74 -7.36
CA VAL A 49 -0.53 -7.96 -7.02
C VAL A 49 -0.67 -6.72 -7.90
N ALA A 50 0.42 -6.00 -8.15
CA ALA A 50 0.40 -4.82 -9.01
C ALA A 50 0.03 -5.15 -10.46
N ALA A 51 0.57 -6.25 -11.00
CA ALA A 51 0.23 -6.71 -12.34
C ALA A 51 -1.26 -7.06 -12.46
N GLU A 52 -1.83 -7.73 -11.47
CA GLU A 52 -3.27 -7.99 -11.40
C GLU A 52 -4.07 -6.67 -11.32
N LEU A 53 -3.72 -5.74 -10.42
CA LEU A 53 -4.38 -4.43 -10.35
C LEU A 53 -4.30 -3.65 -11.68
N ASN A 54 -3.20 -3.79 -12.44
CA ASN A 54 -3.10 -3.22 -13.77
C ASN A 54 -4.09 -3.86 -14.77
N GLN A 55 -4.37 -5.16 -14.66
CA GLN A 55 -5.41 -5.82 -15.46
C GLN A 55 -6.82 -5.30 -15.11
N TYR A 56 -7.04 -4.89 -13.86
CA TYR A 56 -8.26 -4.22 -13.41
C TYR A 56 -8.32 -2.72 -13.75
N GLY A 57 -7.32 -2.19 -14.48
CA GLY A 57 -7.31 -0.81 -14.97
C GLY A 57 -6.75 0.22 -13.99
N PHE A 58 -6.09 -0.21 -12.90
CA PHE A 58 -5.42 0.72 -11.99
C PHE A 58 -4.00 1.04 -12.46
N ALA A 59 -3.60 2.29 -12.30
CA ALA A 59 -2.18 2.64 -12.27
C ALA A 59 -1.56 2.12 -10.97
N THR A 60 -0.28 1.75 -11.02
CA THR A 60 0.45 1.26 -9.84
C THR A 60 1.79 1.95 -9.71
N LEU A 61 2.16 2.34 -8.50
CA LEU A 61 3.47 2.89 -8.18
C LEU A 61 4.14 2.04 -7.10
N LEU A 62 5.19 1.32 -7.47
CA LEU A 62 6.01 0.54 -6.55
C LEU A 62 7.27 1.35 -6.26
N ALA A 63 7.30 2.00 -5.10
CA ALA A 63 8.43 2.82 -4.67
C ALA A 63 9.21 2.14 -3.56
N ASP A 64 10.52 2.32 -3.55
CA ASP A 64 11.33 1.99 -2.38
C ASP A 64 11.05 3.00 -1.26
N LEU A 65 11.11 2.56 -0.02
CA LEU A 65 10.93 3.41 1.18
C LEU A 65 12.25 3.81 1.83
N LEU A 66 13.36 3.18 1.42
CA LEU A 66 14.71 3.50 1.83
C LEU A 66 15.54 3.81 0.59
N THR A 67 16.53 4.68 0.73
CA THR A 67 17.57 4.88 -0.28
C THR A 67 18.52 3.68 -0.31
N PRO A 68 19.28 3.46 -1.40
CA PRO A 68 20.27 2.38 -1.45
C PRO A 68 21.29 2.39 -0.30
N ASP A 69 21.72 3.58 0.14
CA ASP A 69 22.65 3.72 1.27
C ASP A 69 21.98 3.34 2.61
N GLU A 70 20.72 3.74 2.79
CA GLU A 70 19.90 3.33 3.95
C GLU A 70 19.64 1.82 3.94
N GLU A 71 19.37 1.21 2.78
CA GLU A 71 19.18 -0.24 2.65
C GLU A 71 20.43 -1.01 3.09
N VAL A 72 21.63 -0.61 2.62
CA VAL A 72 22.90 -1.25 3.01
C VAL A 72 23.16 -1.11 4.51
N ALA A 73 22.86 0.05 5.11
CA ALA A 73 22.99 0.25 6.54
C ALA A 73 21.96 -0.58 7.33
N ASP A 74 20.74 -0.68 6.82
CA ASP A 74 19.63 -1.40 7.44
C ASP A 74 19.77 -2.92 7.30
N GLU A 75 20.41 -3.45 6.26
CA GLU A 75 20.77 -4.87 6.16
C GLU A 75 21.60 -5.34 7.36
N ARG A 76 22.43 -4.45 7.91
CA ARG A 76 23.28 -4.74 9.06
C ARG A 76 22.60 -4.50 10.40
N THR A 77 21.71 -3.52 10.46
CA THR A 77 21.16 -3.02 11.74
C THR A 77 19.71 -3.42 11.96
N GLY A 78 18.92 -3.55 10.89
CA GLY A 78 17.49 -3.81 10.89
C GLY A 78 16.65 -2.69 11.51
N LEU A 79 17.22 -1.51 11.78
CA LEU A 79 16.55 -0.45 12.53
C LEU A 79 15.54 0.33 11.69
N LEU A 80 15.91 0.69 10.45
CA LEU A 80 15.10 1.57 9.60
C LEU A 80 13.86 0.83 9.09
N ARG A 81 13.97 -0.46 8.80
CA ARG A 81 12.84 -1.27 8.33
C ARG A 81 11.70 -1.41 9.34
N PHE A 82 11.93 -1.10 10.61
CA PHE A 82 10.90 -1.12 11.67
C PHE A 82 10.58 0.29 12.20
N ASP A 83 11.21 1.34 11.67
CA ASP A 83 10.88 2.72 12.00
C ASP A 83 9.66 3.18 11.22
N ILE A 84 8.49 3.00 11.81
CA ILE A 84 7.20 3.32 11.17
C ILE A 84 7.04 4.82 10.95
N GLY A 85 7.66 5.66 11.77
CA GLY A 85 7.66 7.11 11.56
C GLY A 85 8.38 7.46 10.26
N LEU A 86 9.61 6.96 10.10
CA LEU A 86 10.38 7.13 8.87
C LEU A 86 9.63 6.58 7.65
N LEU A 87 9.14 5.35 7.72
CA LEU A 87 8.43 4.72 6.60
C LEU A 87 7.15 5.50 6.23
N ALA A 88 6.39 5.98 7.23
CA ALA A 88 5.21 6.80 6.98
C ALA A 88 5.57 8.14 6.32
N ASP A 89 6.63 8.82 6.78
CA ASP A 89 7.11 10.06 6.17
C ASP A 89 7.52 9.86 4.69
N ARG A 90 8.10 8.71 4.38
CA ARG A 90 8.43 8.31 3.00
C ARG A 90 7.17 8.13 2.16
N VAL A 91 6.17 7.41 2.66
CA VAL A 91 4.88 7.23 1.97
C VAL A 91 4.16 8.57 1.79
N ILE A 92 4.17 9.45 2.79
CA ILE A 92 3.62 10.82 2.69
C ILE A 92 4.32 11.60 1.56
N GLY A 93 5.65 11.55 1.51
CA GLY A 93 6.42 12.19 0.44
C GLY A 93 6.10 11.63 -0.95
N ILE A 94 5.90 10.31 -1.07
CA ILE A 94 5.49 9.67 -2.33
C ILE A 94 4.10 10.14 -2.76
N ILE A 95 3.14 10.22 -1.83
CA ILE A 95 1.80 10.77 -2.08
C ILE A 95 1.90 12.21 -2.60
N ASP A 96 2.65 13.06 -1.90
CA ASP A 96 2.78 14.48 -2.25
C ASP A 96 3.51 14.65 -3.61
N TRP A 97 4.49 13.81 -3.91
CA TRP A 97 5.12 13.78 -5.24
C TRP A 97 4.12 13.38 -6.32
N ALA A 98 3.34 12.30 -6.10
CA ALA A 98 2.37 11.81 -7.08
C ALA A 98 1.26 12.83 -7.39
N ARG A 99 0.85 13.65 -6.41
CA ARG A 99 -0.10 14.76 -6.62
C ARG A 99 0.44 15.85 -7.53
N ASN A 100 1.76 16.03 -7.56
CA ASN A 100 2.42 17.07 -8.36
C ASN A 100 3.04 16.52 -9.66
N HIS A 101 2.99 15.20 -9.86
CA HIS A 101 3.50 14.54 -11.05
C HIS A 101 2.39 14.46 -12.12
N PRO A 102 2.53 15.13 -13.28
CA PRO A 102 1.41 15.31 -14.22
C PRO A 102 0.68 14.03 -14.66
N PRO A 103 1.36 12.90 -14.93
CA PRO A 103 0.70 11.63 -15.25
C PRO A 103 -0.23 11.08 -14.16
N THR A 104 -0.06 11.48 -12.90
CA THR A 104 -0.81 10.94 -11.76
C THR A 104 -1.63 11.99 -11.01
N ALA A 105 -1.38 13.28 -11.24
CA ALA A 105 -1.92 14.39 -10.44
C ALA A 105 -3.46 14.44 -10.34
N ALA A 106 -4.15 13.97 -11.39
CA ALA A 106 -5.62 13.98 -11.45
C ALA A 106 -6.28 12.68 -10.94
N LEU A 107 -5.50 11.67 -10.55
CA LEU A 107 -6.03 10.36 -10.16
C LEU A 107 -6.44 10.34 -8.68
N ALA A 108 -7.44 9.51 -8.37
CA ALA A 108 -7.73 9.12 -6.99
C ALA A 108 -6.67 8.15 -6.49
N PHE A 109 -6.19 8.33 -5.25
CA PHE A 109 -5.09 7.53 -4.71
C PHE A 109 -5.58 6.47 -3.73
N GLY A 110 -5.18 5.22 -3.96
CA GLY A 110 -5.24 4.13 -3.01
C GLY A 110 -3.84 3.81 -2.48
N LEU A 111 -3.76 3.34 -1.23
CA LEU A 111 -2.53 2.79 -0.67
C LEU A 111 -2.64 1.28 -0.53
N PHE A 112 -1.61 0.56 -0.94
CA PHE A 112 -1.46 -0.87 -0.68
C PHE A 112 -0.23 -1.09 0.21
N GLY A 113 -0.47 -1.33 1.50
CA GLY A 113 0.58 -1.60 2.48
C GLY A 113 0.77 -3.09 2.73
N ALA A 114 2.01 -3.55 2.76
CA ALA A 114 2.35 -4.95 3.06
C ALA A 114 3.15 -5.05 4.36
N SER A 115 2.79 -5.97 5.26
CA SER A 115 3.49 -6.14 6.56
C SER A 115 3.60 -4.80 7.32
N THR A 116 4.79 -4.38 7.75
CA THR A 116 5.03 -3.05 8.36
C THR A 116 4.64 -1.87 7.48
N GLY A 117 4.68 -2.04 6.15
CA GLY A 117 4.16 -1.06 5.20
C GLY A 117 2.65 -0.80 5.36
N GLY A 118 1.89 -1.75 5.92
CA GLY A 118 0.49 -1.56 6.30
C GLY A 118 0.30 -0.48 7.37
N GLY A 119 1.13 -0.52 8.42
CA GLY A 119 1.14 0.52 9.45
C GLY A 119 1.55 1.88 8.89
N ALA A 120 2.63 1.94 8.10
CA ALA A 120 3.09 3.16 7.45
C ALA A 120 2.04 3.77 6.51
N ALA A 121 1.34 2.93 5.73
CA ALA A 121 0.24 3.37 4.85
C ALA A 121 -0.92 3.99 5.64
N LEU A 122 -1.28 3.42 6.79
CA LEU A 122 -2.35 3.97 7.63
C LEU A 122 -1.97 5.30 8.27
N VAL A 123 -0.73 5.45 8.75
CA VAL A 123 -0.22 6.73 9.25
C VAL A 123 -0.24 7.78 8.14
N ALA A 124 0.22 7.42 6.93
CA ALA A 124 0.21 8.32 5.78
C ALA A 124 -1.21 8.72 5.35
N ALA A 125 -2.17 7.78 5.38
CA ALA A 125 -3.57 8.04 5.07
C ALA A 125 -4.21 9.00 6.09
N ALA A 126 -3.92 8.85 7.38
CA ALA A 126 -4.34 9.78 8.41
C ALA A 126 -3.74 11.19 8.23
N ALA A 127 -2.48 11.27 7.77
CA ALA A 127 -1.79 12.54 7.51
C ALA A 127 -2.20 13.24 6.20
N ARG A 128 -2.80 12.51 5.25
CA ARG A 128 -3.26 13.03 3.95
C ARG A 128 -4.70 12.59 3.64
N PRO A 129 -5.68 12.95 4.50
CA PRO A 129 -7.04 12.41 4.43
C PRO A 129 -7.79 12.83 3.16
N GLU A 130 -7.43 13.96 2.55
CA GLU A 130 -8.06 14.46 1.32
C GLU A 130 -7.46 13.85 0.05
N ALA A 131 -6.25 13.27 0.13
CA ALA A 131 -5.57 12.67 -1.02
C ALA A 131 -5.84 11.17 -1.12
N VAL A 132 -5.80 10.47 0.03
CA VAL A 132 -5.95 9.02 0.08
C VAL A 132 -7.43 8.65 0.19
N ARG A 133 -7.91 7.88 -0.79
CA ARG A 133 -9.32 7.51 -0.94
C ARG A 133 -9.62 6.08 -0.47
N ALA A 134 -8.60 5.23 -0.38
CA ALA A 134 -8.73 3.86 0.12
C ALA A 134 -7.38 3.31 0.61
N VAL A 135 -7.40 2.41 1.59
CA VAL A 135 -6.21 1.69 2.06
C VAL A 135 -6.48 0.19 2.08
N VAL A 136 -5.58 -0.59 1.50
CA VAL A 136 -5.53 -2.05 1.64
C VAL A 136 -4.25 -2.42 2.38
N SER A 137 -4.36 -3.22 3.44
CA SER A 137 -3.25 -3.69 4.26
C SER A 137 -3.16 -5.22 4.20
N ARG A 138 -2.17 -5.77 3.48
CA ARG A 138 -1.98 -7.22 3.29
C ARG A 138 -0.98 -7.81 4.28
N GLY A 139 -1.43 -8.73 5.12
CA GLY A 139 -0.64 -9.35 6.19
C GLY A 139 0.00 -8.27 7.08
N GLY A 140 -0.67 -7.12 7.19
CA GLY A 140 -0.09 -5.91 7.69
C GLY A 140 0.00 -5.87 9.20
N ARG A 141 0.76 -4.91 9.70
CA ARG A 141 0.85 -4.56 11.12
C ARG A 141 0.18 -3.21 11.39
N PRO A 142 -1.16 -3.11 11.23
CA PRO A 142 -1.88 -1.85 11.43
C PRO A 142 -1.81 -1.37 12.88
N ASP A 143 -1.59 -2.27 13.83
CA ASP A 143 -1.33 -1.97 15.23
C ASP A 143 -0.16 -0.99 15.41
N LEU A 144 0.83 -1.04 14.52
CA LEU A 144 1.99 -0.15 14.55
C LEU A 144 1.67 1.29 14.14
N ALA A 145 0.51 1.56 13.54
CA ALA A 145 0.05 2.93 13.27
C ALA A 145 -0.34 3.67 14.58
N GLY A 146 -0.54 2.95 15.67
CA GLY A 146 -0.82 3.52 16.99
C GLY A 146 -2.01 4.48 16.97
N PRO A 147 -1.91 5.68 17.59
CA PRO A 147 -3.01 6.64 17.62
C PRO A 147 -3.51 7.12 16.25
N ALA A 148 -2.71 7.00 15.19
CA ALA A 148 -3.11 7.42 13.85
C ALA A 148 -4.34 6.64 13.34
N LEU A 149 -4.57 5.42 13.84
CA LEU A 149 -5.76 4.62 13.50
C LEU A 149 -7.08 5.36 13.75
N LEU A 150 -7.12 6.24 14.76
CA LEU A 150 -8.32 7.03 15.11
C LEU A 150 -8.59 8.19 14.14
N GLU A 151 -7.59 8.55 13.35
CA GLU A 151 -7.60 9.71 12.46
C GLU A 151 -7.68 9.30 10.97
N VAL A 152 -7.55 8.00 10.66
CA VAL A 152 -7.77 7.47 9.30
C VAL A 152 -9.20 7.73 8.87
N ARG A 153 -9.36 8.44 7.74
CA ARG A 153 -10.67 8.71 7.12
C ARG A 153 -10.97 7.83 5.90
N ALA A 154 -9.92 7.32 5.25
CA ALA A 154 -10.07 6.47 4.08
C ALA A 154 -10.69 5.11 4.47
N PRO A 155 -11.70 4.63 3.73
CA PRO A 155 -12.13 3.24 3.81
C PRO A 155 -10.93 2.30 3.77
N THR A 156 -10.91 1.33 4.69
CA THR A 156 -9.76 0.46 4.89
C THR A 156 -10.17 -1.01 4.84
N MET A 157 -9.41 -1.80 4.09
CA MET A 157 -9.52 -3.25 4.10
C MET A 157 -8.22 -3.87 4.62
N LEU A 158 -8.35 -4.69 5.66
CA LEU A 158 -7.27 -5.47 6.24
C LEU A 158 -7.39 -6.90 5.70
N ILE A 159 -6.38 -7.39 4.96
CA ILE A 159 -6.33 -8.76 4.45
C ILE A 159 -5.31 -9.55 5.24
N VAL A 160 -5.72 -10.67 5.83
CA VAL A 160 -4.86 -11.55 6.64
C VAL A 160 -4.96 -13.01 6.19
N GLY A 161 -3.89 -13.78 6.37
CA GLY A 161 -3.92 -15.23 6.15
C GLY A 161 -4.49 -15.94 7.37
N GLU A 162 -5.39 -16.90 7.19
CA GLU A 162 -6.04 -17.65 8.27
C GLU A 162 -5.03 -18.31 9.22
N ARG A 163 -3.90 -18.79 8.69
CA ARG A 163 -2.86 -19.48 9.47
C ARG A 163 -1.89 -18.54 10.18
N ASP A 164 -2.04 -17.22 9.99
CA ASP A 164 -1.25 -16.20 10.68
C ASP A 164 -2.03 -15.61 11.86
N VAL A 165 -2.37 -16.47 12.81
CA VAL A 165 -3.31 -16.18 13.91
C VAL A 165 -2.95 -14.93 14.71
N ASN A 166 -1.66 -14.67 14.94
CA ASN A 166 -1.21 -13.47 15.65
C ASN A 166 -1.55 -12.20 14.84
N VAL A 167 -1.34 -12.22 13.53
CA VAL A 167 -1.64 -11.07 12.66
C VAL A 167 -3.15 -10.92 12.50
N VAL A 168 -3.93 -11.99 12.50
CA VAL A 168 -5.40 -11.91 12.55
C VAL A 168 -5.85 -11.10 13.76
N ASP A 169 -5.42 -11.49 14.97
CA ASP A 169 -5.80 -10.81 16.22
C ASP A 169 -5.40 -9.32 16.21
N LEU A 170 -4.18 -9.01 15.75
CA LEU A 170 -3.70 -7.63 15.66
C LEU A 170 -4.52 -6.79 14.68
N ASN A 171 -4.93 -7.36 13.55
CA ASN A 171 -5.77 -6.67 12.56
C ASN A 171 -7.20 -6.51 13.08
N GLU A 172 -7.76 -7.48 13.80
CA GLU A 172 -9.06 -7.34 14.47
C GLU A 172 -9.06 -6.21 15.51
N GLN A 173 -8.01 -6.13 16.35
CA GLN A 173 -7.86 -5.07 17.34
C GLN A 173 -7.74 -3.69 16.68
N ALA A 174 -6.93 -3.58 15.62
CA ALA A 174 -6.81 -2.33 14.87
C ALA A 174 -8.15 -1.93 14.24
N ARG A 175 -8.86 -2.87 13.59
CA ARG A 175 -10.20 -2.64 13.02
C ARG A 175 -11.19 -2.10 14.06
N ASN A 176 -11.19 -2.67 15.26
CA ASN A 176 -12.06 -2.24 16.36
C ASN A 176 -11.66 -0.88 16.95
N THR A 177 -10.42 -0.44 16.75
CA THR A 177 -9.93 0.87 17.19
C THR A 177 -10.32 1.98 16.21
N MET A 178 -10.38 1.69 14.90
CA MET A 178 -10.67 2.68 13.87
C MET A 178 -12.08 3.27 14.03
N ARG A 179 -12.23 4.57 13.75
CA ARG A 179 -13.52 5.27 13.77
C ARG A 179 -14.32 5.12 12.47
N ILE A 180 -13.70 4.58 11.43
CA ILE A 180 -14.29 4.36 10.11
C ILE A 180 -14.72 2.89 9.94
N SER A 181 -15.55 2.63 8.93
CA SER A 181 -15.88 1.27 8.53
C SER A 181 -14.63 0.61 7.91
N ALA A 182 -13.95 -0.21 8.69
CA ALA A 182 -12.85 -1.04 8.24
C ALA A 182 -13.31 -2.50 8.11
N GLU A 183 -12.94 -3.15 7.01
CA GLU A 183 -13.25 -4.55 6.72
C GLU A 183 -12.05 -5.43 7.02
N LEU A 184 -12.29 -6.63 7.56
CA LEU A 184 -11.28 -7.68 7.69
C LEU A 184 -11.63 -8.82 6.74
N ARG A 185 -10.70 -9.16 5.85
CA ARG A 185 -10.78 -10.30 4.94
C ARG A 185 -9.75 -11.34 5.35
N VAL A 186 -10.21 -12.56 5.59
CA VAL A 186 -9.36 -13.69 5.97
C VAL A 186 -9.24 -14.63 4.77
N ILE A 187 -8.01 -14.87 4.30
CA ILE A 187 -7.71 -15.78 3.22
C ILE A 187 -7.50 -17.18 3.80
N ALA A 188 -8.41 -18.10 3.49
CA ALA A 188 -8.41 -19.46 4.01
C ALA A 188 -7.11 -20.19 3.65
N GLY A 189 -6.53 -20.90 4.63
CA GLY A 189 -5.32 -21.69 4.47
C GLY A 189 -4.02 -20.90 4.25
N ALA A 190 -4.07 -19.58 4.08
CA ALA A 190 -2.89 -18.76 3.79
C ALA A 190 -2.05 -18.46 5.04
N THR A 191 -0.73 -18.39 4.87
CA THR A 191 0.22 -17.93 5.90
C THR A 191 0.61 -16.46 5.69
N HIS A 192 1.51 -15.93 6.53
CA HIS A 192 1.91 -14.50 6.55
C HIS A 192 2.25 -13.91 5.17
N LEU A 193 2.92 -14.70 4.32
CA LEU A 193 3.40 -14.24 3.02
C LEU A 193 2.48 -14.61 1.85
N PHE A 194 1.36 -15.30 2.12
CA PHE A 194 0.41 -15.77 1.10
C PHE A 194 1.10 -16.58 -0.01
N SER A 195 2.05 -17.45 0.35
CA SER A 195 2.81 -18.25 -0.62
C SER A 195 2.07 -19.48 -1.11
N GLU A 196 0.94 -19.81 -0.50
CA GLU A 196 0.08 -20.91 -0.90
C GLU A 196 -0.52 -20.66 -2.29
N PRO A 197 -0.71 -21.70 -3.13
CA PRO A 197 -1.29 -21.54 -4.46
C PRO A 197 -2.63 -20.82 -4.43
N GLY A 198 -2.79 -19.76 -5.22
CA GLY A 198 -4.03 -18.98 -5.30
C GLY A 198 -4.18 -17.89 -4.23
N ALA A 199 -3.34 -17.85 -3.20
CA ALA A 199 -3.53 -16.92 -2.09
C ALA A 199 -3.21 -15.47 -2.48
N LEU A 200 -2.18 -15.22 -3.29
CA LEU A 200 -1.85 -13.86 -3.77
C LEU A 200 -2.82 -13.38 -4.84
N GLU A 201 -3.31 -14.30 -5.68
CA GLU A 201 -4.36 -14.04 -6.66
C GLU A 201 -5.63 -13.59 -5.95
N GLN A 202 -6.05 -14.31 -4.91
CA GLN A 202 -7.21 -13.91 -4.10
C GLN A 202 -6.99 -12.57 -3.39
N VAL A 203 -5.79 -12.31 -2.84
CA VAL A 203 -5.43 -10.99 -2.28
C VAL A 203 -5.59 -9.89 -3.33
N ALA A 204 -5.13 -10.12 -4.55
CA ALA A 204 -5.21 -9.15 -5.64
C ALA A 204 -6.65 -8.91 -6.09
N GLU A 205 -7.47 -9.95 -6.20
CA GLU A 205 -8.90 -9.85 -6.53
C GLU A 205 -9.67 -9.04 -5.48
N GLU A 206 -9.48 -9.35 -4.19
CA GLU A 206 -10.11 -8.60 -3.09
C GLU A 206 -9.66 -7.13 -3.10
N ALA A 207 -8.37 -6.88 -3.28
CA ALA A 207 -7.83 -5.51 -3.35
C ALA A 207 -8.38 -4.75 -4.56
N ALA A 208 -8.46 -5.38 -5.73
CA ALA A 208 -9.01 -4.79 -6.94
C ALA A 208 -10.48 -4.41 -6.75
N GLY A 209 -11.30 -5.32 -6.24
CA GLY A 209 -12.71 -5.06 -5.96
C GLY A 209 -12.89 -3.89 -4.98
N PHE A 210 -12.10 -3.86 -3.91
CA PHE A 210 -12.11 -2.77 -2.94
C PHE A 210 -11.73 -1.42 -3.57
N PHE A 211 -10.64 -1.37 -4.34
CA PHE A 211 -10.23 -0.14 -5.01
C PHE A 211 -11.24 0.31 -6.08
N GLN A 212 -11.92 -0.60 -6.77
CA GLN A 212 -12.95 -0.25 -7.74
C GLN A 212 -14.11 0.49 -7.08
N MET A 213 -14.52 0.05 -5.89
CA MET A 213 -15.59 0.70 -5.14
C MET A 213 -15.23 2.11 -4.65
N HIS A 214 -13.94 2.37 -4.39
CA HIS A 214 -13.53 3.59 -3.67
C HIS A 214 -12.69 4.59 -4.49
N LEU A 215 -12.01 4.14 -5.54
CA LEU A 215 -11.19 5.00 -6.40
C LEU A 215 -11.89 5.41 -7.69
N ALA A 216 -12.94 4.68 -8.11
CA ALA A 216 -13.67 5.03 -9.32
C ALA A 216 -14.18 6.48 -9.21
N VAL A 217 -13.81 7.30 -10.19
CA VAL A 217 -14.38 8.63 -10.34
C VAL A 217 -15.88 8.44 -10.62
N PRO A 218 -16.78 9.09 -9.88
CA PRO A 218 -18.19 9.09 -10.25
C PRO A 218 -18.28 9.60 -11.69
N VAL A 219 -18.79 8.78 -12.60
CA VAL A 219 -19.11 9.22 -13.95
C VAL A 219 -20.14 10.33 -13.77
N SER A 220 -19.73 11.58 -13.98
CA SER A 220 -20.71 12.67 -13.99
C SER A 220 -21.68 12.41 -15.14
N PRO A 221 -23.01 12.45 -14.89
CA PRO A 221 -24.01 12.21 -15.92
C PRO A 221 -23.96 13.26 -17.04
#